data_AF-A0A2K9AP21-F1
#
_entry.id   AF-A0A2K9AP21-F1
#
_cell.length_a   1.000
_cell.length_b   1.000
_cell.length_c   1.000
_cell.angle_alpha   90.00
_cell.angle_beta   90.00
_cell.angle_gamma   90.00
#
_symmetry.space_group_name_H-M   'P 1'
#
loop_
_entity.id
_entity.type
_entity.pdbx_description
1 polymer ?
#
loop_
_entity_poly.entity_id
_entity_poly.type
_entity_poly.pdbx_seq_one_letter_code
_entity_poly.pdbx_strand_id
1 'polypeptide(L)'
;MELKDYKGLFESRDMKDVYELNKDFILDLIDTKKHIDKLNDLPLVIVHPTDKTKQRISEAAKVITKLKQVYANQIVVLNKIMGNETSGEQSGDPIEAFKKRKRIDNE
;
A
#
# COMPACT_ATOMS: atom_id res chain seq x y z
N MET A 1 0.28 -6.44 7.18
CA MET A 1 0.54 -7.39 6.10
C MET A 1 2.02 -7.72 6.13
N GLU A 2 2.34 -9.00 6.01
CA GLU A 2 3.68 -9.53 6.18
C GLU A 2 4.17 -10.23 4.91
N LEU A 3 5.48 -10.47 4.85
CA LEU A 3 6.10 -11.14 3.71
C LEU A 3 5.49 -12.52 3.43
N LYS A 4 5.02 -13.20 4.47
CA LYS A 4 4.34 -14.50 4.38
C LYS A 4 3.02 -14.41 3.61
N ASP A 5 2.28 -13.30 3.75
CA ASP A 5 1.00 -13.09 3.06
C ASP A 5 1.23 -12.99 1.54
N TYR A 6 2.27 -12.27 1.13
CA TYR A 6 2.66 -12.16 -0.29
C TYR A 6 3.19 -13.48 -0.84
N LYS A 7 3.97 -14.22 -0.07
CA LYS A 7 4.44 -15.55 -0.50
C LYS A 7 3.26 -16.47 -0.83
N GLY A 8 2.27 -16.55 0.06
CA GLY A 8 1.06 -17.33 -0.15
C GLY A 8 0.26 -16.88 -1.39
N LEU A 9 0.23 -15.57 -1.66
CA LEU A 9 -0.44 -15.01 -2.84
C LEU A 9 0.20 -15.50 -4.15
N PHE A 10 1.53 -15.46 -4.24
CA PHE A 10 2.24 -15.90 -5.45
C PHE A 10 2.20 -17.43 -5.61
N GLU A 11 2.35 -18.18 -4.52
CA GLU A 11 2.25 -19.65 -4.53
C GLU A 11 0.85 -20.10 -4.99
N SER A 12 -0.21 -19.40 -4.61
CA SER A 12 -1.59 -19.71 -5.06
C SER A 12 -1.82 -19.57 -6.57
N ARG A 13 -0.90 -18.90 -7.29
CA ARG A 13 -0.95 -18.66 -8.73
C ARG A 13 0.14 -19.41 -9.49
N ASP A 14 0.85 -20.32 -8.83
CA ASP A 14 2.00 -21.03 -9.39
C ASP A 14 3.13 -20.07 -9.84
N MET A 15 3.27 -18.93 -9.16
CA MET A 15 4.23 -17.86 -9.48
C MET A 15 5.40 -17.81 -8.47
N LYS A 16 5.80 -18.95 -7.90
CA LYS A 16 6.81 -19.00 -6.84
C LYS A 16 8.16 -18.43 -7.29
N ASP A 17 8.57 -18.70 -8.52
CA ASP A 17 9.83 -18.18 -9.06
C ASP A 17 9.79 -16.65 -9.23
N VAL A 18 8.63 -16.12 -9.61
CA VAL A 18 8.40 -14.67 -9.71
C VAL A 18 8.44 -14.02 -8.32
N TYR A 19 7.93 -14.69 -7.29
CA TYR A 19 8.04 -14.21 -5.91
C TYR A 19 9.50 -14.10 -5.47
N GLU A 20 10.31 -15.14 -5.68
CA GLU A 20 11.71 -15.11 -5.26
C GLU A 20 12.51 -14.05 -6.03
N LEU A 21 12.24 -13.86 -7.33
CA LEU A 21 12.87 -12.81 -8.14
C LEU A 21 12.54 -11.39 -7.65
N ASN A 22 11.35 -11.19 -7.10
CA ASN A 22 10.84 -9.86 -6.69
C ASN A 22 10.78 -9.67 -5.17
N LYS A 23 11.44 -10.55 -4.41
CA LYS A 23 11.34 -10.58 -2.94
C LYS A 23 11.78 -9.27 -2.28
N ASP A 24 12.90 -8.70 -2.75
CA ASP A 24 13.43 -7.44 -2.21
C ASP A 24 12.44 -6.29 -2.46
N PHE A 25 11.83 -6.25 -3.65
CA PHE A 25 10.79 -5.27 -3.96
C PHE A 25 9.55 -5.43 -3.04
N ILE A 26 9.14 -6.66 -2.74
CA ILE A 26 8.01 -6.92 -1.83
C ILE A 26 8.37 -6.46 -0.41
N LEU A 27 9.62 -6.66 0.03
CA LEU A 27 10.10 -6.17 1.32
C LEU A 27 10.03 -4.64 1.38
N ASP A 28 10.51 -3.94 0.34
CA ASP A 28 10.44 -2.48 0.25
C ASP A 28 9.00 -1.97 0.27
N LEU A 29 8.08 -2.66 -0.43
CA LEU A 29 6.66 -2.33 -0.42
C LEU A 29 6.05 -2.44 0.98
N ILE A 30 6.38 -3.50 1.72
CA ILE A 30 5.93 -3.70 3.10
C ILE A 30 6.49 -2.61 4.00
N ASP A 31 7.77 -2.26 3.83
CA ASP A 31 8.41 -1.23 4.66
C ASP A 31 7.81 0.16 4.39
N THR A 32 7.57 0.52 3.13
CA THR A 32 6.84 1.76 2.77
C THR A 32 5.49 1.83 3.47
N LYS A 33 4.72 0.73 3.45
CA LYS A 33 3.40 0.68 4.12
C LYS A 33 3.55 0.90 5.63
N LYS A 34 4.50 0.22 6.28
CA LYS A 34 4.78 0.40 7.72
C LYS A 34 5.17 1.83 8.06
N HIS A 35 5.96 2.49 7.21
CA HIS A 35 6.32 3.90 7.41
C HIS A 35 5.12 4.84 7.26
N ILE A 36 4.21 4.59 6.30
CA ILE A 36 2.96 5.34 6.18
C ILE A 36 2.12 5.17 7.44
N ASP A 37 1.95 3.93 7.92
CA ASP A 37 1.13 3.63 9.09
C ASP A 37 1.67 4.34 10.34
N LYS A 38 2.99 4.25 10.60
CA LYS A 38 3.65 4.96 11.72
C LYS A 38 3.47 6.48 11.66
N LEU A 39 3.51 7.07 10.47
CA LEU A 39 3.38 8.50 10.32
C LEU A 39 1.92 8.97 10.43
N ASN A 40 0.94 8.11 10.11
CA ASN A 40 -0.49 8.42 10.29
C ASN A 40 -0.86 8.56 11.78
N ASP A 41 -0.10 7.94 12.68
CA ASP A 41 -0.28 8.09 14.13
C ASP A 41 0.17 9.47 14.66
N LEU A 42 0.89 10.24 13.85
CA LEU A 42 1.37 11.57 14.21
C LEU A 42 0.36 12.67 13.84
N PRO A 43 0.34 13.79 14.58
CA PRO A 43 -0.52 14.92 14.24
C PRO A 43 -0.15 15.49 12.86
N LEU A 44 -1.10 15.44 11.93
CA LEU A 44 -0.94 15.86 10.55
C LEU A 44 -1.09 17.38 10.37
N VAL A 45 -1.78 18.01 11.31
CA VAL A 45 -2.03 19.45 11.34
C VAL A 45 -1.57 19.99 12.68
N ILE A 46 -0.78 21.06 12.64
CA ILE A 46 -0.33 21.78 13.82
C ILE A 46 -1.10 23.10 13.87
N VAL A 47 -1.91 23.27 14.91
CA VAL A 47 -2.68 24.50 15.17
C VAL A 47 -1.82 25.46 15.98
N HIS A 48 -1.86 26.75 15.66
CA HIS A 48 -1.15 27.77 16.42
C HIS A 48 -1.72 27.86 17.85
N PRO A 49 -0.89 27.91 18.91
CA PRO A 49 -1.34 27.78 20.30
C PRO A 49 -2.33 28.89 20.74
N THR A 50 -2.23 30.08 20.14
CA THR A 50 -3.07 31.24 20.49
C THR A 50 -4.09 31.61 19.41
N ASP A 51 -4.01 31.05 18.21
CA ASP A 51 -4.84 31.44 17.08
C ASP A 51 -5.31 30.21 16.31
N LYS A 52 -6.55 29.78 16.58
CA LYS A 52 -7.13 28.56 15.99
C LYS A 52 -7.35 28.65 14.47
N THR A 53 -7.31 29.86 13.90
CA THR A 53 -7.45 30.07 12.45
C THR A 53 -6.14 29.82 11.70
N LYS A 54 -5.00 29.83 12.40
CA LYS A 54 -3.68 29.56 11.83
C LYS A 54 -3.32 28.09 12.01
N GLN A 55 -3.27 27.37 10.89
CA GLN A 55 -2.91 25.97 10.84
C GLN A 55 -1.77 25.78 9.85
N ARG A 56 -0.87 24.84 10.14
CA ARG A 56 0.15 24.39 9.20
C ARG A 56 0.17 22.88 9.11
N ILE A 57 0.50 22.39 7.93
CA ILE A 57 0.72 20.97 7.67
C ILE A 57 2.00 20.55 8.41
N SER A 58 1.96 19.45 9.15
CA SER A 58 3.15 18.92 9.82
C SER A 58 4.13 18.32 8.81
N GLU A 59 5.41 18.20 9.19
CA GLU A 59 6.39 17.51 8.34
C GLU A 59 6.00 16.05 8.11
N ALA A 60 5.41 15.38 9.10
CA ALA A 60 4.86 14.04 8.95
C ALA A 60 3.82 13.97 7.82
N ALA A 61 2.88 14.92 7.74
CA ALA A 61 1.88 14.97 6.68
C ALA A 61 2.48 15.19 5.27
N LYS A 62 3.58 15.98 5.16
CA LYS A 62 4.30 16.13 3.89
C LYS A 62 4.96 14.82 3.46
N VAL A 63 5.60 14.12 4.40
CA VAL A 63 6.29 12.85 4.13
C VAL A 63 5.27 11.76 3.76
N ILE A 64 4.15 11.67 4.47
CA ILE A 64 3.07 10.70 4.17
C ILE A 64 2.56 10.87 2.75
N THR A 65 2.34 12.10 2.30
CA THR A 65 1.85 12.35 0.93
C THR A 65 2.79 11.76 -0.12
N LYS A 66 4.11 11.95 0.06
CA LYS A 66 5.13 11.38 -0.83
C LYS A 66 5.16 9.86 -0.74
N LEU A 67 5.15 9.30 0.46
CA LEU A 67 5.18 7.85 0.66
C LEU A 67 3.92 7.18 0.10
N LYS A 68 2.74 7.80 0.21
CA LYS A 68 1.49 7.31 -0.40
C LYS A 68 1.60 7.23 -1.92
N GLN A 69 2.23 8.22 -2.57
CA GLN A 69 2.49 8.16 -4.00
C GLN A 69 3.46 7.04 -4.37
N VAL A 70 4.54 6.87 -3.60
CA VAL A 70 5.50 5.77 -3.80
C VAL A 70 4.79 4.43 -3.64
N TYR A 71 4.00 4.26 -2.59
CA TYR A 71 3.24 3.04 -2.33
C TYR A 71 2.24 2.75 -3.46
N ALA A 72 1.51 3.76 -3.96
CA ALA A 72 0.61 3.60 -5.10
C ALA A 72 1.36 3.12 -6.35
N ASN A 73 2.53 3.68 -6.64
CA ASN A 73 3.37 3.23 -7.75
C ASN A 73 3.86 1.79 -7.55
N GLN A 74 4.27 1.43 -6.32
CA GLN A 74 4.66 0.05 -5.97
C GLN A 74 3.49 -0.93 -6.16
N ILE A 75 2.26 -0.55 -5.80
CA ILE A 75 1.07 -1.36 -6.06
C ILE A 75 0.85 -1.60 -7.56
N VAL A 76 1.01 -0.58 -8.40
CA VAL A 76 0.89 -0.73 -9.86
C VAL A 76 1.93 -1.71 -10.40
N VAL A 77 3.18 -1.60 -9.94
CA VAL A 77 4.26 -2.52 -10.32
C VAL A 77 3.95 -3.95 -9.85
N LEU A 78 3.50 -4.12 -8.61
CA LEU A 78 3.10 -5.42 -8.07
C LEU A 78 1.99 -6.06 -8.92
N ASN A 79 0.97 -5.29 -9.31
CA ASN A 79 -0.11 -5.81 -10.15
C ASN A 79 0.39 -6.25 -11.53
N LYS A 80 1.31 -5.51 -12.13
CA LYS A 80 1.98 -5.91 -13.38
C LYS A 80 2.77 -7.20 -13.22
N ILE A 81 3.54 -7.33 -12.13
CA ILE A 81 4.30 -8.56 -11.80
C ILE A 81 3.35 -9.75 -11.68
N MET A 82 2.17 -9.55 -11.07
CA MET A 82 1.17 -10.60 -10.89
C MET A 82 0.32 -10.90 -12.14
N GLY A 83 0.57 -10.23 -13.26
CA GLY A 83 -0.22 -10.38 -14.48
C GLY A 83 -1.66 -9.88 -14.34
N ASN A 84 -1.97 -9.07 -13.32
CA ASN A 84 -3.25 -8.40 -13.23
C ASN A 84 -3.19 -7.16 -14.13
N GLU A 85 -3.92 -7.17 -15.24
CA GLU A 85 -4.16 -5.96 -16.03
C GLU A 85 -4.95 -4.97 -15.16
N THR A 86 -4.26 -4.04 -14.53
CA THR A 86 -4.90 -2.83 -14.00
C THR A 86 -5.22 -1.96 -15.20
N SER A 87 -6.39 -2.16 -15.81
CA SER A 87 -7.08 -1.10 -16.54
C SER A 87 -7.14 0.08 -15.57
N GLY A 88 -6.44 1.16 -15.92
CA GLY A 88 -6.10 2.23 -15.00
C GLY A 88 -7.33 2.94 -14.48
N GLU A 89 -7.88 2.46 -13.36
CA GLU A 89 -8.84 3.13 -12.48
C GLU A 89 -9.21 2.14 -11.36
N GLN A 90 -8.40 2.07 -10.30
CA GLN A 90 -8.89 1.61 -9.01
C GLN A 90 -7.94 2.07 -7.90
N SER A 91 -8.32 3.19 -7.30
CA SER A 91 -7.85 3.71 -6.01
C SER A 91 -8.38 2.84 -4.87
N GLY A 92 -8.03 1.56 -4.87
CA GLY A 92 -8.37 0.60 -3.82
C GLY A 92 -7.18 -0.30 -3.53
N ASP A 93 -6.96 -0.62 -2.25
CA ASP A 93 -5.97 -1.62 -1.83
C ASP A 93 -6.19 -2.89 -2.69
N PRO A 94 -5.21 -3.37 -3.46
CA PRO A 94 -5.38 -4.50 -4.38
C PRO A 94 -5.84 -5.79 -3.68
N ILE A 95 -5.74 -5.84 -2.35
CA ILE A 95 -6.18 -6.96 -1.53
C ILE A 95 -7.65 -6.80 -1.06
N GLU A 96 -8.19 -5.59 -1.00
CA GLU A 96 -9.65 -5.36 -0.84
C GLU A 96 -10.42 -5.91 -2.06
N ALA A 97 -9.87 -5.73 -3.25
CA ALA A 97 -10.42 -6.31 -4.49
C ALA A 97 -10.45 -7.85 -4.44
N PHE A 98 -9.47 -8.48 -3.76
CA PHE A 98 -9.40 -9.93 -3.59
C PHE A 98 -10.42 -10.46 -2.55
N LYS A 99 -10.57 -9.77 -1.41
CA LYS A 99 -11.60 -10.13 -0.41
C LYS A 99 -13.02 -10.06 -0.96
N LYS A 100 -13.28 -9.11 -1.87
CA LYS A 100 -14.57 -9.00 -2.56
C LYS A 100 -14.84 -10.16 -3.51
N ARG A 101 -13.84 -10.65 -4.26
CA ARG A 101 -14.02 -11.78 -5.19
C ARG A 101 -14.35 -13.10 -4.49
N LYS A 102 -13.75 -13.36 -3.31
CA LYS A 102 -14.07 -14.57 -2.52
C LYS A 102 -15.49 -14.64 -1.96
N ARG A 103 -16.27 -13.55 -1.98
CA ARG A 103 -17.66 -13.54 -1.51
C ARG A 103 -18.69 -13.86 -2.61
N ILE A 104 -18.28 -13.93 -3.87
CA ILE A 104 -19.23 -14.10 -4.99
C ILE A 104 -19.36 -15.58 -5.40
N ASP A 105 -18.41 -16.44 -5.03
CA ASP A 105 -18.44 -17.87 -5.36
C ASP A 105 -19.18 -18.75 -4.33
N ASN A 106 -19.96 -18.15 -3.42
CA ASN A 106 -20.65 -18.86 -2.32
C ASN A 106 -22.13 -18.44 -2.17
N GLU A 107 -22.80 -18.17 -3.30
CA GLU A 107 -24.27 -18.07 -3.37
C GLU A 107 -24.82 -18.86 -4.56
#